data_AF-A0A952R6N1-F1
#
_entry.id   AF-A0A952R6N1-F1
#
_cell.length_a   1.000
_cell.length_b   1.000
_cell.length_c   1.000
_cell.angle_alpha   90.00
_cell.angle_beta   90.00
_cell.angle_gamma   90.00
#
_symmetry.space_group_name_H-M   'P 1'
#
loop_
_entity.id
_entity.type
_entity.pdbx_description
1 polymer ?
#
loop_
_entity_poly.entity_id
_entity_poly.type
_entity_poly.pdbx_seq_one_letter_code
_entity_poly.pdbx_strand_id
1 'polypeptide(L)'
;MIRWNTLSVAVLIVAGSLLACKKSPKGGEARPAVGSCDMRSGAASGGSSICIDFHKEPNAKVREICSPSSGYILSTTPCNRAGSLGGCASENLTNWYYPSTRHSKPDDVEKECGSGKDLVRP
;
A
#
# COMPACT_ATOMS: atom_id res chain seq x y z
N MET A 1 33.49 -6.30 41.84
CA MET A 1 32.25 -5.55 42.20
C MET A 1 31.72 -4.87 40.93
N ILE A 2 30.43 -5.05 40.63
CA ILE A 2 29.43 -4.01 40.23
C ILE A 2 30.03 -2.58 40.28
N ARG A 3 29.95 -1.65 39.32
CA ARG A 3 29.12 -1.38 38.10
C ARG A 3 29.98 -0.46 37.16
N TRP A 4 29.62 -0.02 35.94
CA TRP A 4 28.40 -0.11 35.10
C TRP A 4 28.80 0.01 33.60
N ASN A 5 27.81 0.13 32.70
CA ASN A 5 27.96 0.63 31.32
C ASN A 5 27.06 1.87 31.18
N THR A 6 27.52 2.92 30.49
CA THR A 6 26.65 4.02 30.02
C THR A 6 27.14 4.52 28.66
N LEU A 7 26.64 3.91 27.59
CA LEU A 7 26.71 4.51 26.25
C LEU A 7 25.62 5.58 26.14
N SER A 8 26.02 6.85 26.04
CA SER A 8 25.11 7.95 25.74
C SER A 8 24.67 7.91 24.28
N VAL A 9 23.41 7.54 24.04
CA VAL A 9 22.80 7.58 22.70
C VAL A 9 22.49 9.02 22.33
N ALA A 10 23.31 9.63 21.47
CA ALA A 10 23.04 10.94 20.90
C ALA A 10 22.01 10.83 19.76
N VAL A 11 20.73 10.95 20.11
CA VAL A 11 19.62 11.01 19.14
C VAL A 11 19.62 12.39 18.46
N LEU A 12 20.25 12.48 17.28
CA LEU A 12 20.15 13.65 16.40
C LEU A 12 18.88 13.56 15.54
N ILE A 13 17.76 14.03 16.10
CA ILE A 13 16.56 14.31 15.32
C ILE A 13 16.81 15.56 14.47
N VAL A 14 17.16 15.36 13.20
CA VAL A 14 17.10 16.42 12.19
C VAL A 14 15.67 16.51 11.65
N ALA A 15 14.82 17.25 12.37
CA ALA A 15 13.54 17.68 11.85
C ALA A 15 13.75 18.88 10.92
N GLY A 16 13.27 18.83 9.66
CA GLY A 16 13.36 20.00 8.77
C GLY A 16 13.31 19.75 7.27
N SER A 17 12.26 19.09 6.76
CA SER A 17 11.92 19.06 5.33
C SER A 17 10.42 18.73 5.21
N LEU A 18 9.50 19.68 5.40
CA LEU A 18 9.13 20.70 4.40
C LEU A 18 9.03 20.17 2.96
N LEU A 19 8.42 19.00 2.80
CA LEU A 19 7.76 18.61 1.55
C LEU A 19 6.25 18.57 1.80
N ALA A 20 5.53 19.41 1.06
CA ALA A 20 4.09 19.60 1.23
C ALA A 20 3.29 18.37 0.80
N CYS A 21 2.14 18.15 1.43
CA CYS A 21 0.88 18.20 0.68
C CYS A 21 -0.36 18.36 1.57
N LYS A 22 -1.50 18.63 0.93
CA LYS A 22 -2.72 19.19 1.53
C LYS A 22 -3.48 18.20 2.42
N LYS A 23 -4.18 18.80 3.39
CA LYS A 23 -5.35 18.27 4.11
C LYS A 23 -6.34 17.56 3.15
N SER A 24 -6.42 16.23 3.24
CA SER A 24 -7.51 15.45 2.65
C SER A 24 -8.87 15.85 3.26
N PRO A 25 -9.97 15.85 2.48
CA PRO A 25 -11.27 16.30 2.96
C PRO A 25 -11.88 15.34 3.98
N LYS A 26 -12.51 15.88 5.03
CA LYS A 26 -13.46 15.10 5.85
C LYS A 26 -14.65 14.71 4.97
N GLY A 27 -14.99 13.42 4.94
CA GLY A 27 -16.24 12.94 4.33
C GLY A 27 -16.24 12.83 2.81
N GLY A 28 -15.14 12.35 2.20
CA GLY A 28 -15.15 11.99 0.78
C GLY A 28 -15.97 10.72 0.52
N GLU A 29 -16.90 10.81 -0.42
CA GLU A 29 -17.58 9.65 -1.00
C GLU A 29 -16.56 8.70 -1.65
N ALA A 30 -16.80 7.38 -1.56
CA ALA A 30 -15.88 6.39 -2.12
C ALA A 30 -15.78 6.59 -3.64
N ARG A 31 -14.62 7.05 -4.12
CA ARG A 31 -14.42 7.28 -5.56
C ARG A 31 -14.56 5.95 -6.31
N PRO A 32 -15.30 5.92 -7.44
CA PRO A 32 -15.38 4.72 -8.27
C PRO A 32 -14.00 4.42 -8.85
N ALA A 33 -13.57 3.17 -8.74
CA ALA A 33 -12.33 2.71 -9.35
C ALA A 33 -12.50 2.61 -10.88
N VAL A 34 -11.59 3.24 -11.62
CA VAL A 34 -11.46 3.18 -13.08
C VAL A 34 -10.41 2.12 -13.43
N GLY A 35 -10.79 0.85 -13.26
CA GLY A 35 -9.94 -0.31 -13.51
C GLY A 35 -8.94 -0.64 -12.40
N SER A 36 -8.26 -1.77 -12.56
CA SER A 36 -7.36 -2.36 -11.55
C SER A 36 -6.19 -3.11 -12.16
N CYS A 37 -5.15 -3.36 -11.38
CA CYS A 37 -4.06 -4.27 -11.73
C CYS A 37 -3.94 -5.39 -10.70
N ASP A 38 -4.05 -6.64 -11.15
CA ASP A 38 -3.86 -7.80 -10.29
C ASP A 38 -2.39 -8.22 -10.29
N MET A 39 -1.74 -8.10 -9.13
CA MET A 39 -0.36 -8.53 -8.92
C MET A 39 -0.26 -9.81 -8.09
N ARG A 40 -1.39 -10.51 -7.85
CA ARG A 40 -1.44 -11.80 -7.16
C ARG A 40 -1.00 -12.93 -8.09
N SER A 41 0.28 -12.98 -8.42
CA SER A 41 0.84 -14.13 -9.15
C SER A 41 0.67 -15.41 -8.30
N GLY A 42 0.11 -16.44 -8.93
CA GLY A 42 -0.40 -17.63 -8.23
C GLY A 42 0.70 -18.38 -7.48
N ALA A 43 0.73 -18.22 -6.15
CA ALA A 43 1.42 -19.07 -5.17
C ALA A 43 2.83 -19.58 -5.57
N ALA A 44 3.72 -18.69 -6.01
CA ALA A 44 5.13 -19.02 -6.26
C ALA A 44 6.08 -17.94 -5.68
N SER A 45 6.52 -18.18 -4.45
CA SER A 45 7.80 -17.69 -3.88
C SER A 45 8.18 -16.21 -4.11
N GLY A 46 7.63 -15.31 -3.28
CA GLY A 46 8.41 -14.20 -2.72
C GLY A 46 8.09 -12.76 -3.13
N GLY A 47 7.07 -12.51 -3.97
CA GLY A 47 6.77 -11.18 -4.51
C GLY A 47 5.60 -10.44 -3.85
N SER A 48 4.43 -10.52 -4.49
CA SER A 48 3.31 -9.62 -4.26
C SER A 48 1.99 -10.39 -4.11
N SER A 49 1.26 -10.14 -3.04
CA SER A 49 -0.14 -10.58 -2.90
C SER A 49 -1.02 -9.34 -2.79
N ILE A 50 -0.96 -8.52 -3.85
CA ILE A 50 -1.54 -7.18 -3.90
C ILE A 50 -2.42 -7.07 -5.14
N CYS A 51 -3.55 -6.37 -5.02
CA CYS A 51 -4.35 -5.92 -6.15
C CYS A 51 -4.54 -4.40 -6.03
N ILE A 52 -4.38 -3.66 -7.13
CA ILE A 52 -4.39 -2.19 -7.12
C ILE A 52 -5.64 -1.70 -7.83
N ASP A 53 -6.58 -1.08 -7.12
CA ASP A 53 -7.69 -0.33 -7.73
C ASP A 53 -7.16 1.06 -8.13
N PHE A 54 -7.39 1.53 -9.36
CA PHE A 54 -7.06 2.89 -9.77
C PHE A 54 -8.30 3.80 -9.68
N HIS A 55 -8.17 5.04 -9.21
CA HIS A 55 -9.27 6.03 -9.15
C HIS A 55 -9.30 6.96 -10.38
N LYS A 56 -8.34 6.77 -11.29
CA LYS A 56 -8.16 7.47 -12.58
C LYS A 56 -7.46 6.51 -13.54
N GLU A 57 -7.43 6.85 -14.83
CA GLU A 57 -6.66 6.10 -15.83
C GLU A 57 -5.19 5.84 -15.39
N PRO A 58 -4.69 4.59 -15.49
CA PRO A 58 -3.31 4.26 -15.16
C PRO A 58 -2.34 4.83 -16.21
N ASN A 59 -1.22 5.38 -15.73
CA ASN A 59 -0.17 5.93 -16.59
C ASN A 59 0.60 4.84 -17.36
N ALA A 60 1.40 5.25 -18.35
CA ALA A 60 2.15 4.33 -19.23
C ALA A 60 3.03 3.32 -18.45
N LYS A 61 3.71 3.75 -17.38
CA LYS A 61 4.57 2.87 -16.57
C LYS A 61 3.75 1.81 -15.82
N VAL A 62 2.55 2.16 -15.34
CA VAL A 62 1.64 1.18 -14.74
C VAL A 62 1.13 0.19 -15.79
N ARG A 63 0.78 0.66 -17.00
CA ARG A 63 0.35 -0.20 -18.12
C ARG A 63 1.45 -1.16 -18.58
N GLU A 64 2.70 -0.71 -18.57
CA GLU A 64 3.89 -1.52 -18.83
C GLU A 64 4.09 -2.61 -17.74
N ILE A 65 4.02 -2.22 -16.47
CA ILE A 65 4.12 -3.14 -15.33
C ILE A 65 2.96 -4.14 -15.32
N CYS A 66 1.75 -3.74 -15.72
CA CYS A 66 0.54 -4.57 -15.70
C CYS A 66 0.26 -5.19 -17.08
N SER A 67 1.29 -5.72 -17.72
CA SER A 67 1.25 -6.35 -19.04
C SER A 67 1.36 -7.88 -18.95
N PRO A 68 0.74 -8.67 -19.85
CA PRO A 68 0.89 -10.14 -19.84
C PRO A 68 2.36 -10.61 -19.84
N SER A 69 3.26 -9.84 -20.45
CA SER A 69 4.72 -10.06 -20.44
C SER A 69 5.40 -9.98 -19.07
N SER A 70 4.82 -9.26 -18.10
CA SER A 70 5.36 -9.14 -16.74
C SER A 70 4.78 -10.16 -15.75
N GLY A 71 3.79 -10.95 -16.18
CA GLY A 71 3.00 -11.83 -15.31
C GLY A 71 1.88 -11.13 -14.54
N TYR A 72 1.62 -9.84 -14.79
CA TYR A 72 0.57 -9.06 -14.13
C TYR A 72 -0.48 -8.60 -15.14
N ILE A 73 -1.75 -8.51 -14.71
CA ILE A 73 -2.87 -8.24 -15.61
C ILE A 73 -3.54 -6.92 -15.23
N LEU A 74 -3.52 -5.96 -16.16
CA LEU A 74 -4.40 -4.80 -16.10
C LEU A 74 -5.83 -5.21 -16.53
N SER A 75 -6.81 -4.88 -15.69
CA SER A 75 -8.22 -5.15 -15.90
C SER A 75 -9.03 -3.85 -15.80
N THR A 76 -10.18 -3.78 -16.45
CA THR A 76 -11.17 -2.72 -16.20
C THR A 76 -12.11 -3.06 -15.03
N THR A 77 -12.05 -4.29 -14.50
CA THR A 77 -12.83 -4.75 -13.35
C THR A 77 -12.15 -4.37 -12.03
N PRO A 78 -12.88 -3.84 -11.03
CA PRO A 78 -12.38 -3.63 -9.66
C PRO A 78 -11.79 -4.89 -9.00
N CYS A 79 -10.83 -4.71 -8.09
CA CYS A 79 -10.30 -5.78 -7.25
C CYS A 79 -11.40 -6.47 -6.42
N ASN A 80 -11.41 -7.80 -6.39
CA ASN A 80 -12.25 -8.55 -5.45
C ASN A 80 -11.63 -8.54 -4.04
N ARG A 81 -12.02 -7.56 -3.23
CA ARG A 81 -11.50 -7.27 -1.88
C ARG A 81 -11.80 -8.34 -0.82
N ALA A 82 -12.63 -9.35 -1.14
CA ALA A 82 -12.96 -10.44 -0.22
C ALA A 82 -11.68 -11.17 0.23
N GLY A 83 -11.48 -11.26 1.55
CA GLY A 83 -10.28 -11.84 2.13
C GLY A 83 -9.03 -10.98 2.08
N SER A 84 -9.11 -9.71 1.64
CA SER A 84 -8.04 -8.75 1.88
C SER A 84 -7.95 -8.37 3.37
N LEU A 85 -6.75 -8.05 3.84
CA LEU A 85 -6.48 -7.60 5.20
C LEU A 85 -6.74 -6.10 5.39
N GLY A 86 -6.89 -5.37 4.27
CA GLY A 86 -7.05 -3.93 4.19
C GLY A 86 -6.41 -3.39 2.91
N GLY A 87 -6.44 -2.08 2.71
CA GLY A 87 -5.75 -1.43 1.61
C GLY A 87 -5.18 -0.06 1.98
N CYS A 88 -4.11 0.37 1.32
CA CYS A 88 -3.56 1.71 1.47
C CYS A 88 -4.03 2.60 0.31
N ALA A 89 -4.80 3.62 0.62
CA ALA A 89 -5.23 4.64 -0.34
C ALA A 89 -4.12 5.65 -0.63
N SER A 90 -4.04 6.07 -1.88
CA SER A 90 -3.28 7.23 -2.35
C SER A 90 -4.17 8.01 -3.33
N GLU A 91 -3.83 9.26 -3.66
CA GLU A 91 -4.75 10.19 -4.36
C GLU A 91 -5.43 9.62 -5.61
N ASN A 92 -4.77 8.70 -6.32
CA ASN A 92 -5.19 8.14 -7.60
C ASN A 92 -5.31 6.60 -7.60
N LEU A 93 -5.10 5.90 -6.47
CA LEU A 93 -5.21 4.43 -6.38
C LEU A 93 -5.44 3.91 -4.95
N THR A 94 -5.81 2.65 -4.80
CA THR A 94 -5.79 1.91 -3.53
C THR A 94 -5.09 0.56 -3.72
N ASN A 95 -4.01 0.33 -2.96
CA ASN A 95 -3.31 -0.95 -2.93
C ASN A 95 -3.98 -1.87 -1.91
N TRP A 96 -4.68 -2.91 -2.35
CA TRP A 96 -5.29 -3.93 -1.49
C TRP A 96 -4.31 -5.06 -1.18
N TYR A 97 -4.14 -5.37 0.10
CA TYR A 97 -3.19 -6.37 0.59
C TYR A 97 -3.93 -7.64 1.02
N TYR A 98 -3.48 -8.79 0.53
CA TYR A 98 -4.03 -10.10 0.87
C TYR A 98 -3.04 -10.88 1.77
N PRO A 99 -3.53 -11.90 2.52
CA PRO A 99 -2.69 -12.78 3.30
C PRO A 99 -1.51 -13.34 2.49
N SER A 100 -0.31 -13.16 3.02
CA SER A 100 0.97 -13.48 2.38
C SER A 100 2.04 -13.72 3.44
N THR A 101 3.25 -14.09 3.02
CA THR A 101 4.40 -14.21 3.92
C THR A 101 4.85 -12.88 4.54
N ARG A 102 4.48 -11.73 3.95
CA ARG A 102 4.81 -10.38 4.44
C ARG A 102 3.67 -9.73 5.24
N HIS A 103 2.42 -9.91 4.80
CA HIS A 103 1.25 -9.35 5.46
C HIS A 103 0.34 -10.49 5.89
N SER A 104 0.28 -10.73 7.20
CA SER A 104 -0.47 -11.84 7.80
C SER A 104 -1.72 -11.37 8.55
N LYS A 105 -1.72 -10.11 8.99
CA LYS A 105 -2.74 -9.49 9.84
C LYS A 105 -3.07 -8.06 9.35
N PRO A 106 -4.24 -7.50 9.70
CA PRO A 106 -4.57 -6.10 9.38
C PRO A 106 -3.53 -5.09 9.88
N ASP A 107 -2.98 -5.30 11.08
CA ASP A 107 -1.92 -4.48 11.67
C ASP A 107 -0.63 -4.43 10.83
N ASP A 108 -0.39 -5.43 9.97
CA ASP A 108 0.75 -5.42 9.05
C ASP A 108 0.49 -4.44 7.90
N VAL A 109 -0.76 -4.35 7.43
CA VAL A 109 -1.19 -3.39 6.41
C VAL A 109 -1.20 -1.96 6.96
N GLU A 110 -1.66 -1.76 8.19
CA GLU A 110 -1.67 -0.43 8.82
C GLU A 110 -0.27 0.20 8.89
N LYS A 111 0.77 -0.61 9.18
CA LYS A 111 2.18 -0.18 9.17
C LYS A 111 2.65 0.21 7.78
N GLU A 112 2.28 -0.55 6.74
CA GLU A 112 2.61 -0.23 5.34
C GLU A 112 1.90 1.03 4.84
N CYS A 113 0.69 1.32 5.34
CA CYS A 113 0.00 2.59 5.07
C CYS A 113 0.58 3.79 5.86
N GLY A 114 1.48 3.54 6.82
CA GLY A 114 2.20 4.55 7.59
C GLY A 114 1.34 5.34 8.59
N SER A 115 0.41 6.16 8.11
CA SER A 115 -0.28 7.17 8.94
C SER A 115 -1.60 6.71 9.56
N GLY A 116 -2.06 5.49 9.25
CA GLY A 116 -3.37 4.93 9.62
C GLY A 116 -4.58 5.61 8.97
N LYS A 117 -4.48 6.90 8.58
CA LYS A 117 -5.54 7.67 7.89
C LYS A 117 -5.72 7.25 6.44
N ASP A 118 -4.69 6.65 5.87
CA ASP A 118 -4.66 6.12 4.50
C ASP A 118 -5.09 4.65 4.45
N LEU A 119 -5.37 4.02 5.62
CA LEU A 119 -5.89 2.66 5.71
C LEU A 119 -7.38 2.63 5.35
N VAL A 120 -7.69 1.87 4.30
CA VAL A 120 -9.04 1.49 3.89
C VAL A 120 -9.32 0.07 4.41
N ARG A 121 -10.49 -0.13 5.01
CA ARG A 121 -10.95 -1.47 5.40
C ARG A 121 -11.67 -2.15 4.22
N PRO A 122 -11.66 -3.50 4.14
CA PRO A 122 -12.28 -4.25 3.04
C PRO A 122 -13.76 -3.94 2.80
#